data_AF-A8RPT5-F1
#
_entry.id   AF-A8RPT5-F1
#
_cell.length_a   1.000
_cell.length_b   1.000
_cell.length_c   1.000
_cell.angle_alpha   90.00
_cell.angle_beta   90.00
_cell.angle_gamma   90.00
#
_symmetry.space_group_name_H-M   'P 1'
#
loop_
_entity.id
_entity.type
_entity.pdbx_description
1 polymer ?
#
loop_
_entity_poly.entity_id
_entity_poly.type
_entity_poly.pdbx_seq_one_letter_code
_entity_poly.pdbx_strand_id
1 'polypeptide(L)'
;MEIITVYFENGLLVKILPAEHCNQYEARYLVSDGLTFDLESTLDISNIPIPNYKKLCGFPNISHSLDYVLKRKAGNLSKNGLFDHSIVCLRKANQIMSQSPIHWKKKDYMDIVLELARVGRYEEAKKEKAFIEDNYFVGYDFSSMHETVLQKTLGSIHQQATDLVEADDAPNCDEICAKYRKRIYSISGKDKRFPAMTNEVYNSGLIFFPFIEGISRPKYCSLDNIIEYNNRPFIDDRTDEEKENYKQFSKQRILEERYATDYLEYCQICDFISLLQPKSFKSYQEMKYNNTENFQELMQIAEEAGIDIEL
;
A
#
# COMPACT_ATOMS: atom_id res chain seq x y z
N MET A 1 32.97 -18.23 3.26
CA MET A 1 32.17 -17.15 2.63
C MET A 1 32.90 -15.86 2.90
N GLU A 2 33.01 -15.02 1.88
CA GLU A 2 33.61 -13.70 2.02
C GLU A 2 32.69 -12.81 2.86
N ILE A 3 33.24 -11.98 3.73
CA ILE A 3 32.44 -11.10 4.60
C ILE A 3 32.00 -9.91 3.78
N ILE A 4 30.69 -9.81 3.52
CA ILE A 4 30.09 -8.72 2.77
C ILE A 4 29.73 -7.57 3.73
N THR A 5 30.14 -6.35 3.36
CA THR A 5 29.82 -5.10 4.03
C THR A 5 29.12 -4.15 3.06
N VAL A 6 27.96 -3.62 3.45
CA VAL A 6 27.20 -2.64 2.66
C VAL A 6 27.27 -1.27 3.29
N TYR A 7 27.38 -0.23 2.48
CA TYR A 7 27.54 1.16 2.93
C TYR A 7 26.37 2.00 2.43
N PHE A 8 25.79 2.75 3.34
CA PHE A 8 24.69 3.68 3.10
C PHE A 8 25.05 5.09 3.51
N GLU A 9 24.63 6.05 2.69
CA GLU A 9 24.63 7.47 3.02
C GLU A 9 23.23 8.02 2.84
N ASN A 10 22.67 8.65 3.87
CA ASN A 10 21.32 9.24 3.86
C ASN A 10 20.25 8.22 3.41
N GLY A 11 20.42 6.96 3.81
CA GLY A 11 19.50 5.86 3.52
C GLY A 11 19.63 5.24 2.12
N LEU A 12 20.65 5.62 1.35
CA LEU A 12 20.90 5.09 0.01
C LEU A 12 22.21 4.31 -0.05
N LEU A 13 22.17 3.13 -0.66
CA LEU A 13 23.33 2.28 -0.87
C LEU A 13 24.33 2.98 -1.79
N VAL A 14 25.55 3.18 -1.30
CA VAL A 14 26.66 3.83 -2.03
C VAL A 14 27.76 2.85 -2.41
N LYS A 15 27.92 1.76 -1.66
CA LYS A 15 29.03 0.83 -1.85
C LYS A 15 28.72 -0.55 -1.27
N ILE A 16 29.22 -1.59 -1.92
CA ILE A 16 29.28 -2.96 -1.39
C ILE A 16 30.76 -3.38 -1.43
N LEU A 17 31.24 -4.01 -0.36
CA LEU A 17 32.56 -4.61 -0.29
C LEU A 17 32.45 -6.07 0.13
N PRO A 18 33.14 -7.00 -0.55
CA PRO A 18 33.88 -6.79 -1.80
C PRO A 18 32.96 -6.41 -2.97
N ALA A 19 33.53 -5.87 -4.05
CA ALA A 19 32.75 -5.35 -5.17
C ALA A 19 32.27 -6.43 -6.15
N GLU A 20 32.97 -7.57 -6.22
CA GLU A 20 32.67 -8.63 -7.18
C GLU A 20 31.67 -9.64 -6.62
N HIS A 21 30.65 -9.98 -7.41
CA HIS A 21 29.66 -11.04 -7.12
C HIS A 21 28.93 -10.92 -5.78
N CYS A 22 28.88 -9.73 -5.17
CA CYS A 22 28.24 -9.51 -3.88
C CYS A 22 26.82 -8.96 -4.03
N ASN A 23 25.93 -9.46 -3.18
CA ASN A 23 24.55 -9.01 -3.06
C ASN A 23 24.37 -8.28 -1.73
N GLN A 24 23.78 -7.08 -1.74
CA GLN A 24 23.56 -6.29 -0.53
C GLN A 24 22.71 -7.00 0.53
N TYR A 25 21.85 -7.94 0.13
CA TYR A 25 21.01 -8.71 1.06
C TYR A 25 21.79 -9.81 1.80
N GLU A 26 22.99 -10.16 1.34
CA GLU A 26 23.87 -11.17 1.96
C GLU A 26 24.87 -10.55 2.93
N ALA A 27 24.87 -9.23 3.07
CA ALA A 27 25.76 -8.49 3.96
C ALA A 27 25.72 -9.00 5.39
N ARG A 28 26.90 -9.21 5.99
CA ARG A 28 27.04 -9.38 7.43
C ARG A 28 27.11 -8.03 8.11
N TYR A 29 27.89 -7.10 7.58
CA TYR A 29 28.06 -5.78 8.16
C TYR A 29 27.33 -4.71 7.35
N LEU A 30 26.76 -3.75 8.05
CA LEU A 30 26.13 -2.57 7.48
C LEU A 30 26.77 -1.32 8.05
N VAL A 31 27.18 -0.41 7.19
CA VAL A 31 27.64 0.92 7.57
C VAL A 31 26.58 1.93 7.15
N SER A 32 25.93 2.61 8.09
CA SER A 32 24.97 3.68 7.82
C SER A 32 25.53 4.99 8.35
N ASP A 33 25.75 5.96 7.48
CA ASP A 33 26.18 7.31 7.84
C ASP A 33 27.43 7.32 8.75
N GLY A 34 28.37 6.41 8.48
CA GLY A 34 29.63 6.25 9.20
C GLY A 34 29.59 5.33 10.43
N LEU A 35 28.41 4.83 10.84
CA LEU A 35 28.26 3.90 11.95
C LEU A 35 28.16 2.46 11.43
N THR A 36 28.86 1.52 12.07
CA THR A 36 28.92 0.10 11.67
C THR A 36 28.04 -0.76 12.57
N PHE A 37 27.34 -1.71 11.97
CA PHE A 37 26.40 -2.63 12.62
C PHE A 37 26.60 -4.05 12.11
N ASP A 38 26.60 -5.05 13.01
CA ASP A 38 26.52 -6.47 12.64
C ASP A 38 25.06 -6.89 12.44
N LEU A 39 24.70 -7.27 11.21
CA LEU A 39 23.36 -7.74 10.85
C LEU A 39 23.08 -9.19 11.34
N GLU A 40 24.01 -9.80 12.06
CA GLU A 40 23.83 -11.03 12.84
C GLU A 40 23.89 -10.73 14.36
N SER A 41 23.76 -9.47 14.77
CA SER A 41 23.55 -9.03 16.16
C SER A 41 22.17 -8.37 16.30
N THR A 42 21.26 -8.95 17.07
CA THR A 42 19.94 -8.35 17.33
C THR A 42 20.05 -6.95 17.96
N LEU A 43 21.04 -6.76 18.83
CA LEU A 43 21.31 -5.46 19.46
C LEU A 43 21.72 -4.42 18.41
N ASP A 44 22.65 -4.75 17.52
CA ASP A 44 23.12 -3.82 16.49
C ASP A 44 22.00 -3.46 15.53
N ILE A 45 21.26 -4.46 15.03
CA ILE A 45 20.10 -4.25 14.15
C ILE A 45 19.10 -3.29 14.80
N SER A 46 18.76 -3.50 16.08
CA SER A 46 17.82 -2.65 16.80
C SER A 46 18.28 -1.20 16.97
N ASN A 47 19.60 -0.97 16.92
CA ASN A 47 20.23 0.34 17.11
C ASN A 47 20.59 1.05 15.79
N ILE A 48 20.29 0.44 14.63
CA ILE A 48 20.44 1.13 13.35
C ILE A 48 19.58 2.42 13.38
N PRO A 49 20.18 3.61 13.18
CA PRO A 49 19.45 4.87 13.21
C PRO A 49 18.57 5.02 11.97
N ILE A 50 17.50 5.79 12.10
CA ILE A 50 16.70 6.22 10.96
C ILE A 50 17.54 7.21 10.14
N PRO A 51 17.78 6.97 8.84
CA PRO A 51 18.58 7.86 8.02
C PRO A 51 17.95 9.25 7.90
N ASN A 52 18.79 10.27 7.81
CA ASN A 52 18.34 11.61 7.44
C ASN A 52 18.17 11.68 5.91
N TYR A 53 16.99 11.27 5.43
CA TYR A 53 16.72 11.21 4.00
C TYR A 53 16.83 12.61 3.36
N LYS A 54 17.66 12.71 2.32
CA LYS A 54 17.68 13.89 1.48
C LYS A 54 16.46 13.91 0.57
N LYS A 55 16.00 15.12 0.25
CA LYS A 55 14.91 15.35 -0.71
C LYS A 55 15.30 14.68 -2.03
N LEU A 56 14.52 13.69 -2.46
CA LEU A 56 14.81 12.98 -3.70
C LEU A 56 14.53 13.89 -4.90
N CYS A 57 15.48 13.94 -5.83
CA CYS A 57 15.26 14.46 -7.18
C CYS A 57 15.06 13.26 -8.11
N GLY A 58 13.81 12.92 -8.42
CA GLY A 58 13.45 11.78 -9.27
C GLY A 58 12.96 10.55 -8.50
N PHE A 59 12.75 9.44 -9.21
CA PHE A 59 12.25 8.20 -8.62
C PHE A 59 13.34 7.53 -7.76
N PRO A 60 13.04 7.14 -6.50
CA PRO A 60 13.98 6.41 -5.67
C PRO A 60 14.34 5.05 -6.28
N ASN A 61 15.62 4.69 -6.25
CA ASN A 61 16.01 3.30 -6.50
C ASN A 61 15.70 2.46 -5.26
N ILE A 62 14.51 1.86 -5.25
CA ILE A 62 13.99 1.04 -4.14
C ILE A 62 14.96 -0.08 -3.77
N SER A 63 15.61 -0.73 -4.74
CA SER A 63 16.53 -1.83 -4.44
C SER A 63 17.79 -1.42 -3.67
N HIS A 64 18.05 -0.11 -3.61
CA HIS A 64 19.21 0.50 -2.95
C HIS A 64 18.82 1.26 -1.69
N SER A 65 17.55 1.31 -1.29
CA SER A 65 17.14 2.00 -0.07
C SER A 65 17.35 1.11 1.16
N LEU A 66 17.77 1.71 2.27
CA LEU A 66 18.13 0.98 3.50
C LEU A 66 16.98 0.12 4.03
N ASP A 67 15.77 0.68 4.06
CA ASP A 67 14.54 -0.04 4.43
C ASP A 67 14.34 -1.34 3.63
N TYR A 68 14.43 -1.25 2.30
CA TYR A 68 14.26 -2.40 1.42
C TYR A 68 15.37 -3.41 1.62
N VAL A 69 16.61 -2.97 1.77
CA VAL A 69 17.75 -3.87 2.00
C VAL A 69 17.59 -4.62 3.32
N LEU A 70 17.17 -3.97 4.40
CA LEU A 70 16.89 -4.64 5.68
C LEU A 70 15.74 -5.63 5.55
N LYS A 71 14.63 -5.24 4.89
CA LYS A 71 13.50 -6.13 4.63
C LYS A 71 13.93 -7.40 3.88
N ARG A 72 14.77 -7.28 2.85
CA ARG A 72 15.30 -8.42 2.10
C ARG A 72 16.32 -9.23 2.89
N LYS A 73 17.18 -8.58 3.69
CA LYS A 73 18.12 -9.24 4.61
C LYS A 73 17.39 -10.10 5.64
N ALA A 74 16.25 -9.64 6.16
CA ALA A 74 15.44 -10.43 7.10
C ALA A 74 15.05 -11.79 6.50
N GLY A 75 14.59 -11.82 5.25
CA GLY A 75 14.31 -13.07 4.54
C GLY A 75 15.52 -14.01 4.43
N ASN A 76 16.73 -13.47 4.25
CA ASN A 76 17.96 -14.26 4.25
C ASN A 76 18.33 -14.78 5.66
N LEU A 77 18.18 -13.96 6.70
CA LEU A 77 18.38 -14.38 8.09
C LEU A 77 17.43 -15.54 8.46
N SER A 78 16.16 -15.42 8.11
CA SER A 78 15.13 -16.45 8.33
C SER A 78 15.51 -17.77 7.64
N LYS A 79 15.91 -17.72 6.36
CA LYS A 79 16.38 -18.90 5.60
C LYS A 79 17.62 -19.57 6.20
N ASN A 80 18.48 -18.79 6.86
CA ASN A 80 19.71 -19.28 7.50
C ASN A 80 19.48 -19.75 8.95
N GLY A 81 18.23 -19.89 9.40
CA GLY A 81 17.90 -20.33 10.76
C GLY A 81 18.04 -19.26 11.83
N LEU A 82 18.33 -18.01 11.45
CA LEU A 82 18.43 -16.86 12.34
C LEU A 82 17.09 -16.13 12.46
N PHE A 83 16.04 -16.86 12.85
CA PHE A 83 14.67 -16.36 12.85
C PHE A 83 14.47 -15.10 13.72
N ASP A 84 14.98 -15.09 14.96
CA ASP A 84 14.85 -13.92 15.83
C ASP A 84 15.54 -12.68 15.26
N HIS A 85 16.68 -12.87 14.57
CA HIS A 85 17.36 -11.78 13.87
C HIS A 85 16.51 -11.25 12.71
N SER A 86 15.84 -12.14 11.98
CA SER A 86 14.87 -11.76 10.94
C SER A 86 13.76 -10.88 11.50
N ILE A 87 13.15 -11.27 12.62
CA ILE A 87 12.07 -10.50 13.25
C ILE A 87 12.55 -9.12 13.72
N VAL A 88 13.71 -9.04 14.37
CA VAL A 88 14.29 -7.74 14.78
C VAL A 88 14.63 -6.87 13.56
N CYS A 89 15.11 -7.48 12.47
CA CYS A 89 15.40 -6.81 11.22
C CYS A 89 14.14 -6.26 10.55
N LEU A 90 13.03 -7.01 10.52
CA LEU A 90 11.73 -6.53 10.02
C LEU A 90 11.17 -5.39 10.87
N ARG A 91 11.25 -5.47 12.21
CA ARG A 91 10.86 -4.35 13.09
C ARG A 91 11.63 -3.08 12.76
N LYS A 92 12.96 -3.20 12.60
CA LYS A 92 13.81 -2.06 12.23
C LYS A 92 13.49 -1.55 10.82
N ALA A 93 13.26 -2.44 9.86
CA ALA A 93 12.84 -2.06 8.52
C ALA A 93 11.54 -1.25 8.56
N ASN A 94 10.52 -1.68 9.31
CA ASN A 94 9.26 -0.95 9.49
C ASN A 94 9.48 0.46 10.07
N GLN A 95 10.35 0.61 11.07
CA GLN A 95 10.70 1.92 11.63
C GLN A 95 11.30 2.85 10.56
N ILE A 96 12.24 2.33 9.77
CA ILE A 96 12.94 3.10 8.72
C ILE A 96 12.02 3.39 7.53
N MET A 97 11.13 2.46 7.16
CA MET A 97 10.10 2.62 6.13
C MET A 97 9.14 3.76 6.48
N SER A 98 8.76 3.89 7.76
CA SER A 98 7.80 4.92 8.20
C SER A 98 8.28 6.35 7.98
N GLN A 99 9.60 6.54 7.90
CA GLN A 99 10.25 7.83 7.64
C GLN A 99 10.85 7.92 6.23
N SER A 100 10.67 6.87 5.42
CA SER A 100 11.25 6.77 4.09
C SER A 100 10.57 7.72 3.11
N PRO A 101 11.31 8.28 2.13
CA PRO A 101 10.71 9.00 1.02
C PRO A 101 9.98 8.06 0.03
N ILE A 102 10.07 6.74 0.21
CA ILE A 102 9.35 5.74 -0.56
C ILE A 102 7.97 5.51 0.07
N HIS A 103 6.92 5.51 -0.76
CA HIS A 103 5.56 5.20 -0.32
C HIS A 103 5.34 3.69 -0.21
N TRP A 104 5.53 3.16 1.00
CA TRP A 104 5.30 1.74 1.32
C TRP A 104 3.82 1.45 1.60
N LYS A 105 3.33 0.26 1.21
CA LYS A 105 1.95 -0.15 1.44
C LYS A 105 1.81 -0.87 2.78
N LYS A 106 0.59 -0.94 3.34
CA LYS A 106 0.29 -1.69 4.58
C LYS A 106 0.85 -3.11 4.57
N LYS A 107 0.64 -3.86 3.47
CA LYS A 107 1.19 -5.20 3.33
C LYS A 107 2.70 -5.29 3.52
N ASP A 108 3.45 -4.23 3.18
CA ASP A 108 4.90 -4.25 3.28
C ASP A 108 5.38 -4.26 4.72
N TYR A 109 4.61 -3.65 5.63
CA TYR A 109 4.87 -3.64 7.07
C TYR A 109 4.45 -4.97 7.72
N MET A 110 3.45 -5.64 7.14
CA MET A 110 2.87 -6.87 7.69
C MET A 110 3.71 -8.12 7.47
N ASP A 111 4.83 -8.07 6.74
CA ASP A 111 5.71 -9.23 6.54
C ASP A 111 6.16 -9.87 7.86
N ILE A 112 6.34 -9.08 8.92
CA ILE A 112 6.66 -9.58 10.26
C ILE A 112 5.54 -10.46 10.85
N VAL A 113 4.27 -10.08 10.61
CA VAL A 113 3.10 -10.83 11.06
C VAL A 113 3.06 -12.17 10.33
N LEU A 114 3.33 -12.17 9.02
CA LEU A 114 3.38 -13.38 8.20
C LEU A 114 4.50 -14.33 8.68
N GLU A 115 5.70 -13.82 8.92
CA GLU A 115 6.83 -14.62 9.40
C GLU A 115 6.58 -15.24 10.78
N LEU A 116 5.98 -14.48 11.70
CA LEU A 116 5.61 -14.97 13.03
C LEU A 116 4.51 -16.03 12.98
N ALA A 117 3.46 -15.81 12.19
CA ALA A 117 2.36 -16.76 12.00
C ALA A 117 2.86 -18.08 11.42
N ARG A 118 3.76 -18.03 10.43
CA ARG A 118 4.34 -19.21 9.77
C ARG A 118 5.05 -20.17 10.73
N VAL A 119 5.58 -19.67 11.85
CA VAL A 119 6.30 -20.48 12.85
C VAL A 119 5.51 -20.68 14.15
N GLY A 120 4.22 -20.35 14.16
CA GLY A 120 3.34 -20.56 15.31
C GLY A 120 3.46 -19.52 16.43
N ARG A 121 4.13 -18.38 16.20
CA ARG A 121 4.27 -17.29 17.20
C ARG A 121 3.08 -16.32 17.17
N TYR A 122 1.88 -16.87 17.32
CA TYR A 122 0.61 -16.17 17.08
C TYR A 122 0.39 -14.95 17.95
N GLU A 123 0.64 -15.05 19.26
CA GLU A 123 0.44 -13.94 20.18
C GLU A 123 1.39 -12.76 19.92
N GLU A 124 2.59 -13.05 19.41
CA GLU A 124 3.50 -12.00 18.98
C GLU A 124 3.07 -11.40 17.64
N ALA A 125 2.60 -12.22 16.71
CA ALA A 125 2.05 -11.74 15.43
C ALA A 125 0.88 -10.77 15.65
N LYS A 126 -0.03 -11.07 16.57
CA LYS A 126 -1.14 -10.20 16.97
C LYS A 126 -0.65 -8.87 17.55
N LYS A 127 0.35 -8.90 18.44
CA LYS A 127 0.95 -7.70 19.03
C LYS A 127 1.63 -6.82 17.99
N GLU A 128 2.39 -7.42 17.07
CA GLU A 128 3.03 -6.69 15.97
C GLU A 128 2.00 -6.09 15.02
N LYS A 129 0.95 -6.82 14.65
CA LYS A 129 -0.16 -6.31 13.83
C LYS A 129 -0.77 -5.06 14.47
N ALA A 130 -1.19 -5.16 15.73
CA ALA A 130 -1.78 -4.03 16.46
C ALA A 130 -0.82 -2.85 16.53
N PHE A 131 0.46 -3.09 16.86
CA PHE A 131 1.47 -2.03 16.89
C PHE A 131 1.62 -1.34 15.52
N ILE A 132 1.67 -2.10 14.42
CA ILE A 132 1.80 -1.55 13.07
C ILE A 132 0.59 -0.68 12.73
N GLU A 133 -0.62 -1.15 13.00
CA GLU A 133 -1.86 -0.43 12.74
C GLU A 133 -1.91 0.88 13.55
N ASP A 134 -1.54 0.81 14.84
CA ASP A 134 -1.59 1.94 15.77
C ASP A 134 -0.43 2.95 15.65
N ASN A 135 0.66 2.60 14.97
CA ASN A 135 1.84 3.49 14.90
C ASN A 135 2.18 3.95 13.48
N TYR A 136 1.84 3.17 12.45
CA TYR A 136 2.19 3.49 11.07
C TYR A 136 0.99 3.80 10.17
N PHE A 137 -0.22 3.40 10.57
CA PHE A 137 -1.42 3.54 9.76
C PHE A 137 -2.57 4.31 10.43
N VAL A 138 -2.34 4.93 11.60
CA VAL A 138 -3.33 5.81 12.23
C VAL A 138 -3.65 6.98 11.30
N GLY A 139 -4.92 7.12 10.92
CA GLY A 139 -5.41 8.18 10.04
C GLY A 139 -5.08 7.99 8.55
N TYR A 140 -4.53 6.84 8.16
CA TYR A 140 -4.34 6.47 6.76
C TYR A 140 -5.69 6.00 6.17
N ASP A 141 -6.47 6.96 5.68
CA ASP A 141 -7.69 6.69 4.93
C ASP A 141 -7.50 7.15 3.46
N PHE A 142 -8.05 6.41 2.52
CA PHE A 142 -8.08 6.82 1.12
C PHE A 142 -8.77 8.18 0.96
N SER A 143 -9.80 8.46 1.77
CA SER A 143 -10.50 9.74 1.78
C SER A 143 -9.57 10.90 2.15
N SER A 144 -8.68 10.72 3.13
CA SER A 144 -7.73 11.78 3.55
C SER A 144 -6.64 12.03 2.50
N MET A 145 -6.22 10.99 1.78
CA MET A 145 -5.33 11.14 0.62
C MET A 145 -6.01 11.86 -0.54
N HIS A 146 -7.24 11.47 -0.89
CA HIS A 146 -8.02 12.12 -1.95
C HIS A 146 -8.21 13.61 -1.67
N GLU A 147 -8.62 13.95 -0.45
CA GLU A 147 -8.76 15.34 -0.01
C GLU A 147 -7.43 16.10 -0.12
N THR A 148 -6.31 15.52 0.31
CA THR A 148 -4.99 16.16 0.21
C THR A 148 -4.58 16.43 -1.23
N VAL A 149 -4.82 15.49 -2.14
CA VAL A 149 -4.52 15.65 -3.58
C VAL A 149 -5.41 16.73 -4.18
N LEU A 150 -6.69 16.71 -3.87
CA LEU A 150 -7.66 17.67 -4.35
C LEU A 150 -7.31 19.09 -3.88
N GLN A 151 -6.95 19.27 -2.61
CA GLN A 151 -6.49 20.56 -2.08
C GLN A 151 -5.24 21.08 -2.79
N LYS A 152 -4.28 20.21 -3.14
CA LYS A 152 -3.10 20.60 -3.93
C LYS A 152 -3.47 21.01 -5.35
N THR A 153 -4.40 20.29 -5.99
CA THR A 153 -4.93 20.67 -7.30
C THR A 153 -5.59 22.05 -7.22
N LEU A 154 -6.48 22.27 -6.25
CA LEU A 154 -7.14 23.56 -6.03
C LEU A 154 -6.15 24.70 -5.76
N GLY A 155 -5.09 24.45 -4.99
CA GLY A 155 -4.01 25.43 -4.79
C GLY A 155 -3.27 25.79 -6.08
N SER A 156 -3.02 24.80 -6.95
CA SER A 156 -2.34 25.01 -8.24
C SER A 156 -3.17 25.82 -9.22
N ILE A 157 -4.50 25.67 -9.17
CA ILE A 157 -5.45 26.37 -10.03
C ILE A 157 -5.43 27.89 -9.79
N HIS A 158 -5.30 28.31 -8.53
CA HIS A 158 -5.13 29.71 -8.18
C HIS A 158 -3.85 30.31 -8.81
N GLN A 159 -2.77 29.53 -8.87
CA GLN A 159 -1.50 29.97 -9.48
C GLN A 159 -1.57 30.05 -11.00
N GLN A 160 -2.37 29.18 -11.62
CA GLN A 160 -2.53 29.06 -13.07
C GLN A 160 -3.66 29.92 -13.65
N ALA A 161 -4.37 30.67 -12.81
CA ALA A 161 -5.47 31.57 -13.19
C ALA A 161 -6.55 30.91 -14.07
N THR A 162 -6.91 29.66 -13.76
CA THR A 162 -8.04 28.95 -14.38
C THR A 162 -9.15 28.68 -13.37
N ASP A 163 -10.39 28.48 -13.84
CA ASP A 163 -11.55 28.01 -13.06
C ASP A 163 -11.98 26.59 -13.44
N LEU A 164 -11.27 25.96 -14.39
CA LEU A 164 -11.67 24.70 -14.98
C LEU A 164 -10.76 23.55 -14.53
N VAL A 165 -11.38 22.40 -14.27
CA VAL A 165 -10.69 21.14 -14.01
C VAL A 165 -11.24 20.01 -14.85
N GLU A 166 -10.37 19.14 -15.34
CA GLU A 166 -10.75 17.90 -16.00
C GLU A 166 -10.64 16.73 -15.01
N ALA A 167 -11.76 16.04 -14.78
CA ALA A 167 -11.83 14.81 -14.02
C ALA A 167 -11.26 13.64 -14.85
N ASP A 168 -10.55 12.73 -14.18
CA ASP A 168 -9.97 11.56 -14.81
C ASP A 168 -11.00 10.50 -15.25
N ASP A 169 -10.50 9.41 -15.83
CA ASP A 169 -11.31 8.25 -16.25
C ASP A 169 -11.71 7.40 -15.04
N ALA A 170 -10.84 7.29 -14.04
CA ALA A 170 -10.95 6.32 -12.95
C ALA A 170 -11.28 4.91 -13.48
N PRO A 171 -10.31 4.14 -14.00
CA PRO A 171 -10.59 2.87 -14.69
C PRO A 171 -11.26 1.79 -13.80
N ASN A 172 -11.15 1.89 -12.48
CA ASN A 172 -11.81 1.00 -11.51
C ASN A 172 -12.87 1.76 -10.72
N CYS A 173 -13.81 2.35 -11.44
CA CYS A 173 -14.78 3.31 -10.96
C CYS A 173 -16.08 2.63 -10.47
N ASP A 174 -16.60 3.13 -9.34
CA ASP A 174 -17.91 2.74 -8.82
C ASP A 174 -19.06 3.46 -9.58
N GLU A 175 -20.30 3.27 -9.16
CA GLU A 175 -21.45 3.90 -9.82
C GLU A 175 -21.42 5.44 -9.69
N ILE A 176 -20.90 5.95 -8.57
CA ILE A 176 -20.89 7.38 -8.26
C ILE A 176 -19.84 8.08 -9.12
N CYS A 177 -18.61 7.59 -9.09
CA CYS A 177 -17.51 8.04 -9.95
C CYS A 177 -17.94 8.06 -11.43
N ALA A 178 -18.72 7.08 -11.89
CA ALA A 178 -19.04 6.88 -13.30
C ALA A 178 -19.89 8.03 -13.86
N LYS A 179 -20.76 8.58 -13.01
CA LYS A 179 -21.61 9.72 -13.36
C LYS A 179 -20.79 10.98 -13.64
N TYR A 180 -19.64 11.11 -12.96
CA TYR A 180 -18.86 12.35 -12.89
C TYR A 180 -17.52 12.32 -13.65
N ARG A 181 -16.99 11.14 -13.99
CA ARG A 181 -15.70 10.98 -14.69
C ARG A 181 -15.69 11.59 -16.09
N LYS A 182 -14.49 11.81 -16.63
CA LYS A 182 -14.27 12.29 -18.01
C LYS A 182 -15.05 13.57 -18.31
N ARG A 183 -14.97 14.55 -17.43
CA ARG A 183 -15.66 15.83 -17.58
C ARG A 183 -14.79 16.98 -17.17
N ILE A 184 -14.99 18.12 -17.83
CA ILE A 184 -14.47 19.41 -17.43
C ILE A 184 -15.54 20.11 -16.59
N TYR A 185 -15.16 20.56 -15.40
CA TYR A 185 -16.02 21.27 -14.45
C TYR A 185 -15.55 22.70 -14.24
N SER A 186 -16.50 23.61 -14.02
CA SER A 186 -16.24 24.94 -13.45
C SER A 186 -16.25 24.83 -11.93
N ILE A 187 -15.13 25.16 -11.29
CA ILE A 187 -14.97 25.10 -9.84
C ILE A 187 -15.90 26.10 -9.16
N SER A 188 -15.87 27.35 -9.60
CA SER A 188 -16.73 28.40 -9.06
C SER A 188 -18.19 28.27 -9.50
N GLY A 189 -18.45 27.45 -10.52
CA GLY A 189 -19.75 27.35 -11.20
C GLY A 189 -20.14 28.61 -11.97
N LYS A 190 -19.21 29.58 -12.16
CA LYS A 190 -19.47 30.82 -12.90
C LYS A 190 -19.41 30.62 -14.41
N ASP A 191 -18.55 29.74 -14.89
CA ASP A 191 -18.52 29.39 -16.31
C ASP A 191 -19.63 28.37 -16.62
N LYS A 192 -20.77 28.88 -17.08
CA LYS A 192 -21.98 28.09 -17.38
C LYS A 192 -21.86 27.22 -18.63
N ARG A 193 -20.75 27.31 -19.38
CA ARG A 193 -20.47 26.39 -20.48
C ARG A 193 -20.17 24.98 -19.97
N PHE A 194 -19.69 24.87 -18.73
CA PHE A 194 -19.34 23.61 -18.09
C PHE A 194 -20.22 23.35 -16.86
N PRO A 195 -20.44 22.09 -16.48
CA PRO A 195 -21.11 21.76 -15.23
C PRO A 195 -20.34 22.33 -14.02
N ALA A 196 -21.09 22.75 -13.00
CA ALA A 196 -20.49 23.21 -11.75
C ALA A 196 -19.94 22.05 -10.94
N MET A 197 -18.84 22.28 -10.22
CA MET A 197 -18.29 21.32 -9.26
C MET A 197 -19.13 21.34 -7.97
N THR A 198 -20.09 20.42 -7.87
CA THR A 198 -20.92 20.25 -6.67
C THR A 198 -20.18 19.47 -5.58
N ASN A 199 -20.73 19.45 -4.36
CA ASN A 199 -20.19 18.60 -3.28
C ASN A 199 -20.20 17.10 -3.64
N GLU A 200 -21.16 16.65 -4.46
CA GLU A 200 -21.21 15.26 -4.92
C GLU A 200 -20.06 14.95 -5.89
N VAL A 201 -19.73 15.87 -6.79
CA VAL A 201 -18.56 15.76 -7.67
C VAL A 201 -17.28 15.80 -6.83
N TYR A 202 -17.19 16.72 -5.87
CA TYR A 202 -16.04 16.85 -4.98
C TYR A 202 -15.79 15.55 -4.20
N ASN A 203 -16.84 14.93 -3.65
CA ASN A 203 -16.75 13.72 -2.85
C ASN A 203 -16.76 12.42 -3.68
N SER A 204 -16.73 12.51 -5.01
CA SER A 204 -16.80 11.34 -5.88
C SER A 204 -15.54 10.48 -5.86
N GLY A 205 -14.43 10.93 -5.27
CA GLY A 205 -13.17 10.17 -5.27
C GLY A 205 -12.35 10.28 -6.57
N LEU A 206 -12.85 11.04 -7.56
CA LEU A 206 -12.14 11.31 -8.83
C LEU A 206 -10.92 12.20 -8.63
N ILE A 207 -9.92 12.03 -9.48
CA ILE A 207 -8.75 12.91 -9.51
C ILE A 207 -8.99 14.01 -10.54
N PHE A 208 -8.76 15.25 -10.12
CA PHE A 208 -8.96 16.43 -10.95
C PHE A 208 -7.61 17.02 -11.36
N PHE A 209 -7.53 17.47 -12.61
CA PHE A 209 -6.36 18.14 -13.17
C PHE A 209 -6.75 19.54 -13.66
N PRO A 210 -5.89 20.56 -13.49
CA PRO A 210 -6.17 21.89 -14.04
C PRO A 210 -6.37 21.84 -15.56
N PHE A 211 -7.42 22.50 -16.04
CA PHE A 211 -7.68 22.67 -17.46
C PHE A 211 -7.59 24.16 -17.80
N ILE A 212 -6.69 24.53 -18.72
CA ILE A 212 -6.47 25.92 -19.10
C ILE A 212 -6.93 26.12 -20.54
N GLU A 213 -7.90 27.01 -20.75
CA GLU A 213 -8.45 27.27 -22.09
C GLU A 213 -7.36 27.76 -23.06
N GLY A 214 -7.35 27.23 -24.28
CA GLY A 214 -6.36 27.54 -25.31
C GLY A 214 -4.97 26.90 -25.11
N ILE A 215 -4.71 26.27 -23.95
CA ILE A 215 -3.44 25.61 -23.65
C ILE A 215 -3.65 24.10 -23.50
N SER A 216 -4.58 23.70 -22.62
CA SER A 216 -4.93 22.29 -22.39
C SER A 216 -5.70 21.72 -23.57
N ARG A 217 -5.45 20.44 -23.87
CA ARG A 217 -6.27 19.64 -24.79
C ARG A 217 -7.12 18.67 -23.96
N PRO A 218 -8.43 18.58 -24.19
CA PRO A 218 -9.28 17.63 -23.47
C PRO A 218 -8.80 16.19 -23.74
N LYS A 219 -8.77 15.36 -22.71
CA LYS A 219 -8.32 13.96 -22.82
C LYS A 219 -9.39 13.04 -23.38
N TYR A 220 -10.66 13.35 -23.14
CA TYR A 220 -11.77 12.41 -23.33
C TYR A 220 -12.78 12.82 -24.41
N CYS A 221 -12.61 14.00 -24.99
CA CYS A 221 -13.48 14.51 -26.06
C CYS A 221 -12.69 15.33 -27.07
N SER A 222 -13.31 15.69 -28.20
CA SER A 222 -12.70 16.60 -29.17
C SER A 222 -12.93 18.05 -28.75
N LEU A 223 -12.12 18.97 -29.28
CA LEU A 223 -12.35 20.40 -29.07
C LEU A 223 -13.68 20.86 -29.68
N ASP A 224 -14.12 20.23 -30.78
CA ASP A 224 -15.34 20.62 -31.50
C ASP A 224 -16.62 20.28 -30.74
N ASN A 225 -16.60 19.25 -29.87
CA ASN A 225 -17.76 18.83 -29.09
C ASN A 225 -17.59 19.01 -27.58
N ILE A 226 -16.58 19.78 -27.16
CA ILE A 226 -16.19 19.91 -25.75
C ILE A 226 -17.36 20.35 -24.85
N ILE A 227 -18.18 21.30 -25.30
CA ILE A 227 -19.31 21.79 -24.50
C ILE A 227 -20.41 20.72 -24.39
N GLU A 228 -20.79 20.09 -25.51
CA GLU A 228 -21.84 19.06 -25.52
C GLU A 228 -21.43 17.84 -24.67
N TYR A 229 -20.20 17.34 -24.87
CA TYR A 229 -19.69 16.16 -24.19
C TYR A 229 -19.64 16.32 -22.66
N ASN A 230 -19.23 17.50 -22.18
CA ASN A 230 -19.12 17.77 -20.76
C ASN A 230 -20.48 18.01 -20.08
N ASN A 231 -21.53 18.33 -20.85
CA ASN A 231 -22.90 18.50 -20.37
C ASN A 231 -23.82 17.28 -20.62
N ARG A 232 -23.27 16.15 -21.07
CA ARG A 232 -24.03 14.88 -21.21
C ARG A 232 -24.70 14.47 -19.88
N PRO A 233 -25.77 13.67 -19.87
CA PRO A 233 -26.46 13.27 -18.64
C PRO A 233 -25.54 12.64 -17.58
N PHE A 234 -25.80 12.90 -16.30
CA PHE A 234 -25.06 12.31 -15.16
C PHE A 234 -25.62 10.92 -14.83
N ILE A 235 -25.26 9.92 -15.63
CA ILE A 235 -25.71 8.53 -15.49
C ILE A 235 -24.52 7.59 -15.34
N ASP A 236 -24.73 6.41 -14.74
CA ASP A 236 -23.74 5.35 -14.76
C ASP A 236 -23.63 4.80 -16.19
N ASP A 237 -22.56 5.18 -16.88
CA ASP A 237 -22.25 4.79 -18.25
C ASP A 237 -21.32 3.58 -18.36
N ARG A 238 -21.02 2.91 -17.23
CA ARG A 238 -20.14 1.74 -17.22
C ARG A 238 -20.73 0.61 -18.04
N THR A 239 -19.88 0.05 -18.90
CA THR A 239 -20.09 -1.22 -19.57
C THR A 239 -20.16 -2.38 -18.56
N ASP A 240 -20.69 -3.52 -18.99
CA ASP A 240 -20.70 -4.73 -18.14
C ASP A 240 -19.28 -5.19 -17.80
N GLU A 241 -18.32 -4.97 -18.70
CA GLU A 241 -16.89 -5.22 -18.47
C GLU A 241 -16.34 -4.30 -17.36
N GLU A 242 -16.60 -2.99 -17.41
CA GLU A 242 -16.18 -2.06 -16.37
C GLU A 242 -16.81 -2.37 -15.00
N LYS A 243 -18.08 -2.78 -14.98
CA LYS A 243 -18.76 -3.21 -13.76
C LYS A 243 -18.09 -4.46 -13.17
N GLU A 244 -17.72 -5.42 -14.01
CA GLU A 244 -17.02 -6.62 -13.56
C GLU A 244 -15.60 -6.30 -13.07
N ASN A 245 -14.86 -5.45 -13.80
CA ASN A 245 -13.54 -4.97 -13.39
C ASN A 245 -13.59 -4.29 -12.01
N TYR A 246 -14.60 -3.44 -11.76
CA TYR A 246 -14.81 -2.82 -10.46
C TYR A 246 -15.06 -3.85 -9.35
N LYS A 247 -15.87 -4.89 -9.59
CA LYS A 247 -16.08 -5.96 -8.62
C LYS A 247 -14.78 -6.70 -8.30
N GLN A 248 -14.00 -7.05 -9.32
CA GLN A 248 -12.72 -7.74 -9.13
C GLN A 248 -11.71 -6.86 -8.38
N PHE A 249 -11.62 -5.58 -8.73
CA PHE A 249 -10.79 -4.60 -8.03
C PHE A 249 -11.19 -4.48 -6.55
N SER A 250 -12.49 -4.35 -6.27
CA SER A 250 -13.03 -4.23 -4.92
C SER A 250 -12.74 -5.47 -4.08
N LYS A 251 -12.98 -6.66 -4.67
CA LYS A 251 -12.62 -7.95 -4.05
C LYS A 251 -11.13 -8.02 -3.74
N GLN A 252 -10.26 -7.74 -4.71
CA GLN A 252 -8.82 -7.79 -4.53
C GLN A 252 -8.33 -6.83 -3.44
N ARG A 253 -8.92 -5.63 -3.34
CA ARG A 253 -8.62 -4.68 -2.28
C ARG A 253 -8.97 -5.21 -0.89
N ILE A 254 -10.17 -5.77 -0.72
CA ILE A 254 -10.60 -6.38 0.55
C ILE A 254 -9.66 -7.52 0.94
N LEU A 255 -9.32 -8.39 -0.02
CA LEU A 255 -8.43 -9.53 0.22
C LEU A 255 -6.99 -9.09 0.54
N GLU A 256 -6.50 -8.00 -0.06
CA GLU A 256 -5.16 -7.44 0.24
C GLU A 256 -5.14 -6.78 1.62
N GLU A 257 -6.19 -6.05 1.98
CA GLU A 257 -6.31 -5.39 3.29
C GLU A 257 -6.34 -6.40 4.44
N ARG A 258 -7.05 -7.52 4.25
CA ARG A 258 -7.17 -8.60 5.23
C ARG A 258 -6.06 -9.65 5.17
N TYR A 259 -5.14 -9.57 4.21
CA TYR A 259 -4.20 -10.65 3.91
C TYR A 259 -3.45 -11.17 5.15
N ALA A 260 -2.90 -10.26 5.96
CA ALA A 260 -2.12 -10.63 7.14
C ALA A 260 -2.98 -11.23 8.25
N THR A 261 -4.17 -10.66 8.48
CA THR A 261 -5.17 -11.20 9.41
C THR A 261 -5.58 -12.61 8.99
N ASP A 262 -6.03 -12.77 7.75
CA ASP A 262 -6.53 -14.04 7.23
C ASP A 262 -5.41 -15.10 7.25
N TYR A 263 -4.15 -14.70 6.99
CA TYR A 263 -3.01 -15.63 7.01
C TYR A 263 -2.69 -16.11 8.43
N LEU A 264 -2.73 -15.19 9.41
CA LEU A 264 -2.57 -15.51 10.82
C LEU A 264 -3.64 -16.51 11.28
N GLU A 265 -4.91 -16.22 11.02
CA GLU A 265 -6.04 -17.09 11.35
C GLU A 265 -5.90 -18.46 10.67
N TYR A 266 -5.56 -18.47 9.38
CA TYR A 266 -5.35 -19.70 8.63
C TYR A 266 -4.27 -20.59 9.25
N CYS A 267 -3.11 -20.02 9.62
CA CYS A 267 -2.05 -20.76 10.30
C CYS A 267 -2.53 -21.34 11.63
N GLN A 268 -3.21 -20.54 12.46
CA GLN A 268 -3.77 -21.01 13.74
C GLN A 268 -4.76 -22.17 13.54
N ILE A 269 -5.69 -22.01 12.60
CA ILE A 269 -6.67 -23.05 12.25
C ILE A 269 -5.96 -24.33 11.82
N CYS A 270 -4.94 -24.23 10.96
CA CYS A 270 -4.17 -25.39 10.49
C CYS A 270 -3.41 -26.10 11.63
N ASP A 271 -2.91 -25.37 12.62
CA ASP A 271 -2.18 -25.96 13.74
C ASP A 271 -3.10 -26.61 14.79
N PHE A 272 -4.31 -26.06 15.00
CA PHE A 272 -5.19 -26.48 16.09
C PHE A 272 -6.40 -27.31 15.65
N ILE A 273 -6.83 -27.22 14.38
CA ILE A 273 -8.06 -27.86 13.89
C ILE A 273 -7.72 -28.80 12.74
N SER A 274 -7.52 -30.10 13.01
CA SER A 274 -7.12 -31.08 11.98
C SER A 274 -8.25 -31.52 11.04
N LEU A 275 -9.52 -31.43 11.46
CA LEU A 275 -10.65 -32.06 10.74
C LEU A 275 -11.28 -31.22 9.63
N LEU A 276 -11.15 -29.89 9.65
CA LEU A 276 -11.83 -28.97 8.72
C LEU A 276 -10.88 -27.97 8.07
N GLN A 277 -9.62 -28.36 7.87
CA GLN A 277 -8.62 -27.46 7.31
C GLN A 277 -8.98 -27.05 5.88
N PRO A 278 -9.02 -25.73 5.59
CA PRO A 278 -9.07 -25.25 4.22
C PRO A 278 -7.91 -25.85 3.43
N LYS A 279 -8.19 -26.31 2.20
CA LYS A 279 -7.18 -26.97 1.34
C LYS A 279 -5.95 -26.10 1.05
N SER A 280 -6.13 -24.77 1.14
CA SER A 280 -5.08 -23.78 0.98
C SER A 280 -5.51 -22.46 1.62
N PHE A 281 -4.54 -21.59 1.87
CA PHE A 281 -4.81 -20.22 2.31
C PHE A 281 -5.77 -19.47 1.37
N LYS A 282 -5.60 -19.59 0.05
CA LYS A 282 -6.52 -18.96 -0.91
C LYS A 282 -7.95 -19.49 -0.78
N SER A 283 -8.11 -20.79 -0.52
CA SER A 283 -9.43 -21.38 -0.25
C SER A 283 -10.05 -20.78 1.01
N TYR A 284 -9.26 -20.57 2.07
CA TYR A 284 -9.73 -19.94 3.29
C TYR A 284 -10.23 -18.50 3.02
N GLN A 285 -9.44 -17.69 2.33
CA GLN A 285 -9.82 -16.31 1.98
C GLN A 285 -11.12 -16.25 1.17
N GLU A 286 -11.27 -17.13 0.16
CA GLU A 286 -12.49 -17.19 -0.65
C GLU A 286 -13.71 -17.64 0.17
N MET A 287 -13.55 -18.64 1.03
CA MET A 287 -14.62 -19.12 1.91
C MET A 287 -15.09 -18.02 2.87
N LYS A 288 -14.15 -17.28 3.47
CA LYS A 288 -14.42 -16.14 4.36
C LYS A 288 -15.05 -14.97 3.62
N TYR A 289 -14.52 -14.59 2.45
CA TYR A 289 -15.07 -13.51 1.63
C TYR A 289 -16.51 -13.77 1.18
N ASN A 290 -16.81 -15.00 0.77
CA ASN A 290 -18.16 -15.38 0.33
C ASN A 290 -19.07 -15.82 1.48
N ASN A 291 -18.58 -15.83 2.73
CA ASN A 291 -19.30 -16.31 3.92
C ASN A 291 -20.01 -17.67 3.70
N THR A 292 -19.28 -18.64 3.15
CA THR A 292 -19.84 -19.97 2.82
C THR A 292 -20.28 -20.74 4.06
N GLU A 293 -21.20 -21.70 3.93
CA GLU A 293 -21.61 -22.59 5.04
C GLU A 293 -20.41 -23.27 5.73
N ASN A 294 -19.48 -23.82 4.94
CA ASN A 294 -18.24 -24.40 5.47
C ASN A 294 -17.38 -23.39 6.26
N PHE A 295 -17.41 -22.10 5.91
CA PHE A 295 -16.72 -21.07 6.69
C PHE A 295 -17.40 -20.83 8.04
N GLN A 296 -18.74 -20.82 8.06
CA GLN A 296 -19.51 -20.64 9.28
C GLN A 296 -19.27 -21.80 10.27
N GLU A 297 -19.24 -23.04 9.77
CA GLU A 297 -18.87 -24.21 10.57
C GLU A 297 -17.43 -24.11 11.09
N LEU A 298 -16.48 -23.72 10.23
CA LEU A 298 -15.09 -23.53 10.61
C LEU A 298 -14.94 -22.45 11.70
N MET A 299 -15.66 -21.35 11.57
CA MET A 299 -15.66 -20.24 12.51
C MET A 299 -16.17 -20.66 13.88
N GLN A 300 -17.26 -21.43 13.93
CA GLN A 300 -17.77 -21.97 15.19
C GLN A 300 -16.74 -22.84 15.90
N ILE A 301 -16.06 -23.72 15.16
CA ILE A 301 -15.05 -24.62 15.73
C ILE A 301 -13.79 -23.86 16.15
N ALA A 302 -13.41 -22.83 15.41
CA ALA A 302 -12.34 -21.92 15.79
C ALA A 302 -12.65 -21.18 17.10
N GLU A 303 -13.88 -20.68 17.26
CA GLU A 303 -14.35 -20.04 18.49
C GLU A 303 -14.32 -21.01 19.68
N GLU A 304 -14.80 -22.25 19.50
CA GLU A 304 -14.72 -23.30 20.52
C GLU A 304 -13.27 -23.65 20.92
N ALA A 305 -12.32 -23.50 19.99
CA ALA A 305 -10.89 -23.67 20.22
C ALA A 305 -10.18 -22.41 20.77
N GLY A 306 -10.91 -21.31 21.00
CA GLY A 306 -10.36 -20.04 21.48
C GLY A 306 -9.58 -19.25 20.43
N ILE A 307 -9.81 -19.52 19.15
CA ILE A 307 -9.23 -18.78 18.02
C ILE A 307 -10.23 -17.71 17.59
N ASP A 308 -9.83 -16.45 17.73
CA ASP A 308 -10.62 -15.30 17.29
C ASP A 308 -10.44 -15.07 15.78
N ILE A 309 -11.55 -14.93 15.06
CA ILE A 309 -11.57 -14.65 13.61
C ILE A 309 -12.23 -13.28 13.40
N GLU A 310 -11.49 -12.35 12.80
CA GLU A 310 -11.99 -11.00 12.47
C GLU A 310 -12.93 -11.09 11.25
N LEU A 311 -14.19 -10.60 11.36
CA LEU A 311 -15.17 -10.62 10.27
C LEU A 311 -14.98 -9.46 9.27
#